data_AF-Q9I512-F1
#
_entry.id   AF-Q9I512-F1
#
_cell.length_a   1.000
_cell.length_b   1.000
_cell.length_c   1.000
_cell.angle_alpha   90.00
_cell.angle_beta   90.00
_cell.angle_gamma   90.00
#
_symmetry.space_group_name_H-M   'P 1'
#
loop_
_entity.id
_entity.type
_entity.pdbx_description
1 polymer ?
#
loop_
_entity_poly.entity_id
_entity_poly.type
_entity_poly.pdbx_seq_one_letter_code
_entity_poly.pdbx_strand_id
1 'polypeptide(L)'
;MRIARLFVLCFSLLGLPVFAATVPNLYQVHEPVSSQQPGERDAGLVRALQTLLVRLTGNPQAPQNPALAGYLKDPQQLISQYAFENGPPLALVVDFDPTATGNALRAAGLPSWGANRPAVLAWWLNESADGSSLVGDNQASAEPLKRAAQNRGLPLRLPLADLDEQIVGTPENLTAAQPDALRAASERYAADALLAVDAKEADGKWQAQWRLWMGDSREQGQAEGATPDALADSVMLAVGNRLSTRFVATPEAATGLTLQVQGATLARYAELQRLLDPFGARLVGVRGDRLDYSVKASPEQLRAQLGLAQLQEIPADSVPLDASGQPAAPSAAVPSSTQLNFRWQ
;
A
#
# COMPACT_ATOMS: atom_id res chain seq x y z
N MET A 1 54.81 29.94 -13.86
CA MET A 1 53.38 30.10 -13.50
C MET A 1 52.53 29.35 -14.50
N ARG A 2 51.99 28.17 -14.15
CA ARG A 2 50.99 27.46 -14.97
C ARG A 2 49.95 26.76 -14.08
N ILE A 3 48.78 27.39 -14.07
CA ILE A 3 47.43 26.83 -14.26
C ILE A 3 46.88 25.90 -13.16
N ALA A 4 45.82 26.43 -12.56
CA ALA A 4 44.92 25.84 -11.58
C ALA A 4 44.39 24.46 -12.01
N ARG A 5 44.49 23.50 -11.09
CA ARG A 5 43.78 22.22 -11.15
C ARG A 5 42.41 22.42 -10.51
N LEU A 6 41.40 22.71 -11.33
CA LEU A 6 40.00 22.63 -10.92
C LEU A 6 39.66 21.13 -10.76
N PHE A 7 39.65 20.63 -9.53
CA PHE A 7 39.11 19.31 -9.21
C PHE A 7 37.58 19.40 -9.29
N VAL A 8 37.02 19.13 -10.47
CA VAL A 8 35.59 18.85 -10.62
C VAL A 8 35.35 17.47 -10.02
N LEU A 9 34.90 17.45 -8.77
CA LEU A 9 34.46 16.26 -8.07
C LEU A 9 33.13 15.81 -8.70
N CYS A 10 33.19 14.91 -9.68
CA CYS A 10 32.01 14.23 -10.24
C CYS A 10 31.34 13.40 -9.13
N PHE A 11 30.39 14.00 -8.41
CA PHE A 11 29.47 13.26 -7.56
C PHE A 11 28.56 12.45 -8.48
N SER A 12 28.92 11.20 -8.69
CA SER A 12 28.10 10.24 -9.42
C SER A 12 26.82 10.07 -8.62
N LEU A 13 25.71 10.66 -9.10
CA LEU A 13 24.37 10.29 -8.69
C LEU A 13 24.16 8.83 -9.10
N LEU A 14 24.61 7.92 -8.24
CA LEU A 14 24.07 6.59 -8.15
C LEU A 14 22.62 6.77 -7.74
N GLY A 15 21.72 6.83 -8.73
CA GLY A 15 20.30 6.66 -8.50
C GLY A 15 20.12 5.31 -7.85
N LEU A 16 20.01 5.28 -6.53
CA LEU A 16 19.59 4.08 -5.82
C LEU A 16 18.23 3.71 -6.46
N PRO A 17 18.02 2.45 -6.85
CA PRO A 17 16.70 2.02 -7.26
C PRO A 17 15.78 2.25 -6.06
N VAL A 18 14.98 3.31 -6.11
CA VAL A 18 13.83 3.49 -5.23
C VAL A 18 12.83 2.46 -5.70
N PHE A 19 12.85 1.29 -5.08
CA PHE A 19 11.81 0.31 -5.28
C PHE A 19 10.53 0.85 -4.66
N ALA A 20 9.41 0.73 -5.39
CA ALA A 20 8.09 0.99 -4.83
C ALA A 20 7.92 0.17 -3.54
N ALA A 21 7.30 0.75 -2.52
CA ALA A 21 7.02 0.02 -1.29
C ALA A 21 6.11 -1.18 -1.61
N THR A 22 6.67 -2.38 -1.51
CA THR A 22 5.91 -3.62 -1.65
C THR A 22 5.69 -4.22 -0.27
N VAL A 23 4.50 -4.78 -0.04
CA VAL A 23 4.28 -5.58 1.17
C VAL A 23 4.97 -6.93 0.97
N PRO A 24 6.06 -7.23 1.71
CA PRO A 24 6.63 -8.57 1.68
C PRO A 24 5.64 -9.56 2.27
N ASN A 25 5.67 -10.81 1.79
CA ASN A 25 4.85 -11.91 2.32
C ASN A 25 3.36 -11.57 2.43
N LEU A 26 2.79 -10.92 1.40
CA LEU A 26 1.39 -10.49 1.39
C LEU A 26 0.39 -11.62 1.73
N TYR A 27 0.73 -12.86 1.35
CA TYR A 27 -0.06 -14.07 1.58
C TYR A 27 0.28 -14.82 2.88
N GLN A 28 1.17 -14.29 3.72
CA GLN A 28 1.49 -14.85 5.02
C GLN A 28 0.76 -14.07 6.12
N VAL A 29 -0.02 -14.76 6.94
CA VAL A 29 -0.76 -14.16 8.06
C VAL A 29 -0.17 -14.63 9.38
N HIS A 30 0.08 -13.69 10.28
CA HIS A 30 0.50 -13.94 11.66
C HIS A 30 -0.73 -13.74 12.54
N GLU A 31 -1.43 -14.83 12.87
CA GLU A 31 -2.67 -14.78 13.64
C GLU A 31 -2.38 -15.08 15.12
N PRO A 32 -2.64 -14.14 16.05
CA PRO A 32 -2.52 -14.42 17.48
C PRO A 32 -3.45 -15.55 17.90
N VAL A 33 -2.91 -16.51 18.67
CA VAL A 33 -3.66 -17.66 19.18
C VAL A 33 -3.38 -17.88 20.66
N SER A 34 -4.38 -18.38 21.39
CA SER A 34 -4.27 -18.58 22.84
C SER A 34 -3.47 -19.84 23.25
N SER A 35 -3.40 -20.83 22.35
CA SER A 35 -2.71 -22.10 22.57
C SER A 35 -2.43 -22.83 21.26
N GLN A 36 -1.65 -23.91 21.32
CA GLN A 36 -1.38 -24.79 20.17
C GLN A 36 -2.40 -25.95 20.04
N GLN A 37 -3.50 -25.92 20.81
CA GLN A 37 -4.48 -26.99 20.81
C GLN A 37 -5.23 -27.05 19.48
N PRO A 38 -5.64 -28.25 19.00
CA PRO A 38 -6.28 -28.40 17.69
C PRO A 38 -7.48 -27.48 17.46
N GLY A 39 -8.37 -27.31 18.45
CA GLY A 39 -9.53 -26.43 18.32
C GLY A 39 -9.17 -24.94 18.17
N GLU A 40 -8.17 -24.47 18.91
CA GLU A 40 -7.68 -23.08 18.79
C GLU A 40 -6.96 -22.87 17.46
N ARG A 41 -6.16 -23.85 17.03
CA ARG A 41 -5.49 -23.84 15.72
C ARG A 41 -6.51 -23.74 14.59
N ASP A 42 -7.54 -24.58 14.60
CA ASP A 42 -8.53 -24.62 13.52
C ASP A 42 -9.33 -23.29 13.48
N ALA A 43 -9.68 -22.73 14.64
CA ALA A 43 -10.27 -21.39 14.72
C ALA A 43 -9.32 -20.29 14.23
N GLY A 44 -8.02 -20.39 14.57
CA GLY A 44 -6.96 -19.49 14.10
C GLY A 44 -6.79 -19.53 12.58
N LEU A 45 -6.86 -20.71 11.94
CA LEU A 45 -6.81 -20.82 10.48
C LEU A 45 -7.98 -20.09 9.80
N VAL A 46 -9.18 -20.16 10.37
CA VAL A 46 -10.34 -19.41 9.87
C VAL A 46 -10.13 -17.90 10.01
N ARG A 47 -9.67 -17.42 11.18
CA ARG A 47 -9.36 -16.00 11.40
C ARG A 47 -8.26 -15.50 10.47
N ALA A 48 -7.20 -16.29 10.28
CA ALA A 48 -6.11 -15.99 9.36
C ALA A 48 -6.62 -15.83 7.92
N LEU A 49 -7.51 -16.72 7.46
CA LEU A 49 -8.12 -16.59 6.13
C LEU A 49 -9.00 -15.34 6.03
N GLN A 50 -9.81 -15.03 7.04
CA GLN A 50 -10.62 -13.80 7.07
C GLN A 50 -9.73 -12.55 6.96
N THR A 51 -8.66 -12.51 7.75
CA THR A 51 -7.63 -11.46 7.70
C THR A 51 -7.03 -11.34 6.31
N LEU A 52 -6.63 -12.46 5.69
CA LEU A 52 -6.06 -12.45 4.34
C LEU A 52 -7.05 -11.90 3.31
N LEU A 53 -8.31 -12.32 3.35
CA LEU A 53 -9.33 -11.86 2.42
C LEU A 53 -9.55 -10.35 2.51
N VAL A 54 -9.62 -9.80 3.73
CA VAL A 54 -9.70 -8.34 3.92
C VAL A 54 -8.42 -7.67 3.43
N ARG A 55 -7.24 -8.21 3.75
CA ARG A 55 -5.95 -7.68 3.30
C ARG A 55 -5.86 -7.63 1.77
N LEU A 56 -6.26 -8.69 1.09
CA LEU A 56 -6.14 -8.83 -0.37
C LEU A 56 -7.21 -8.06 -1.14
N THR A 57 -8.29 -7.62 -0.51
CA THR A 57 -9.36 -6.88 -1.19
C THR A 57 -9.48 -5.43 -0.71
N GLY A 58 -8.93 -5.13 0.47
CA GLY A 58 -9.21 -3.88 1.19
C GLY A 58 -10.65 -3.77 1.70
N ASN A 59 -11.49 -4.79 1.50
CA ASN A 59 -12.91 -4.75 1.83
C ASN A 59 -13.20 -5.55 3.12
N PRO A 60 -13.63 -4.90 4.22
CA PRO A 60 -14.00 -5.58 5.46
C PRO A 60 -15.13 -6.61 5.32
N GLN A 61 -15.96 -6.49 4.28
CA GLN A 61 -17.09 -7.40 4.00
C GLN A 61 -16.69 -8.60 3.15
N ALA A 62 -15.46 -8.67 2.62
CA ALA A 62 -15.01 -9.76 1.75
C ALA A 62 -15.23 -11.16 2.38
N PRO A 63 -14.93 -11.41 3.67
CA PRO A 63 -15.17 -12.71 4.29
C PRO A 63 -16.65 -13.12 4.38
N GLN A 64 -17.59 -12.19 4.18
CA GLN A 64 -19.03 -12.49 4.21
C GLN A 64 -19.57 -12.89 2.83
N ASN A 65 -18.75 -12.84 1.78
CA ASN A 65 -19.16 -13.24 0.44
C ASN A 65 -19.54 -14.74 0.42
N PRO A 66 -20.78 -15.10 0.03
CA PRO A 66 -21.23 -16.49 0.02
C PRO A 66 -20.36 -17.43 -0.83
N ALA A 67 -19.73 -16.93 -1.89
CA ALA A 67 -18.83 -17.72 -2.74
C ALA A 67 -17.56 -18.16 -2.01
N LEU A 68 -17.21 -17.53 -0.89
CA LEU A 68 -16.05 -17.88 -0.07
C LEU A 68 -16.39 -18.77 1.14
N ALA A 69 -17.68 -19.04 1.39
CA ALA A 69 -18.12 -19.80 2.56
C ALA A 69 -17.54 -21.23 2.62
N GLY A 70 -17.29 -21.86 1.47
CA GLY A 70 -16.63 -23.16 1.39
C GLY A 70 -15.20 -23.13 1.95
N TYR A 71 -14.41 -22.14 1.53
CA TYR A 71 -13.04 -21.94 2.00
C TYR A 71 -12.97 -21.53 3.48
N LEU A 72 -13.95 -20.79 3.98
CA LEU A 72 -14.00 -20.45 5.41
C LEU A 72 -14.39 -21.63 6.31
N LYS A 73 -15.11 -22.64 5.78
CA LYS A 73 -15.37 -23.89 6.50
C LYS A 73 -14.18 -24.83 6.48
N ASP A 74 -13.37 -24.77 5.43
CA ASP A 74 -12.16 -25.59 5.27
C ASP A 74 -11.02 -24.77 4.65
N PRO A 75 -10.30 -23.97 5.47
CA PRO A 75 -9.22 -23.11 4.99
C PRO A 75 -8.04 -23.88 4.38
N GLN A 76 -7.90 -25.19 4.67
CA GLN A 76 -6.77 -26.00 4.21
C GLN A 76 -6.63 -26.02 2.68
N GLN A 77 -7.73 -25.83 1.95
CA GLN A 77 -7.75 -25.75 0.49
C GLN A 77 -6.93 -24.58 -0.08
N LEU A 78 -6.69 -23.54 0.72
CA LEU A 78 -5.94 -22.35 0.32
C LEU A 78 -4.58 -22.24 1.03
N ILE A 79 -4.27 -23.13 1.97
CA ILE A 79 -3.06 -23.06 2.80
C ILE A 79 -1.97 -23.93 2.21
N SER A 80 -0.78 -23.36 2.00
CA SER A 80 0.41 -24.11 1.63
C SER A 80 1.07 -24.75 2.85
N GLN A 81 1.19 -23.98 3.94
CA GLN A 81 1.77 -24.44 5.20
C GLN A 81 1.35 -23.52 6.36
N TYR A 82 1.51 -24.01 7.58
CA TYR A 82 1.42 -23.18 8.78
C TYR A 82 2.38 -23.68 9.86
N ALA A 83 2.78 -22.79 10.75
CA ALA A 83 3.62 -23.09 11.91
C ALA A 83 3.23 -22.23 13.11
N PHE A 84 3.58 -22.69 14.32
CA PHE A 84 3.48 -21.86 15.51
C PHE A 84 4.78 -21.09 15.72
N GLU A 85 4.66 -19.79 15.98
CA GLU A 85 5.77 -18.92 16.38
C GLU A 85 5.60 -18.55 17.85
N ASN A 86 6.57 -18.92 18.68
CA ASN A 86 6.56 -18.61 20.10
C ASN A 86 6.92 -17.13 20.31
N GLY A 87 6.21 -16.46 21.21
CA GLY A 87 6.50 -15.10 21.63
C GLY A 87 5.39 -14.56 22.54
N PRO A 88 5.47 -13.30 22.96
CA PRO A 88 4.29 -12.52 23.34
C PRO A 88 3.82 -11.66 22.15
N PRO A 89 2.72 -12.01 21.44
CA PRO A 89 1.85 -13.17 21.66
C PRO A 89 2.35 -14.44 20.95
N LEU A 90 1.80 -15.60 21.35
CA LEU A 90 1.87 -16.82 20.55
C LEU A 90 1.10 -16.59 19.24
N ALA A 91 1.72 -16.90 18.11
CA ALA A 91 1.10 -16.71 16.80
C ALA A 91 1.06 -18.01 15.99
N LEU A 92 0.01 -18.16 15.20
CA LEU A 92 -0.11 -19.12 14.11
C LEU A 92 0.26 -18.40 12.82
N VAL A 93 1.42 -18.74 12.26
CA VAL A 93 1.92 -18.20 10.99
C VAL A 93 1.41 -19.09 9.87
N VAL A 94 0.60 -18.54 8.98
CA VAL A 94 -0.08 -19.27 7.91
C VAL A 94 0.35 -18.71 6.56
N ASP A 95 0.95 -19.55 5.72
CA ASP A 95 1.25 -19.22 4.33
C ASP A 95 0.15 -19.75 3.43
N PHE A 96 -0.54 -18.85 2.73
CA PHE A 96 -1.57 -19.20 1.76
C PHE A 96 -0.98 -19.33 0.35
N ASP A 97 -1.54 -20.24 -0.45
CA ASP A 97 -1.16 -20.38 -1.87
C ASP A 97 -1.69 -19.17 -2.67
N PRO A 98 -0.80 -18.38 -3.29
CA PRO A 98 -1.23 -17.17 -4.02
C PRO A 98 -2.14 -17.47 -5.21
N THR A 99 -1.91 -18.60 -5.89
CA THR A 99 -2.65 -18.96 -7.10
C THR A 99 -4.07 -19.39 -6.76
N ALA A 100 -4.23 -20.31 -5.82
CA ALA A 100 -5.51 -20.82 -5.33
C ALA A 100 -6.33 -19.67 -4.70
N THR A 101 -5.70 -18.84 -3.87
CA THR A 101 -6.37 -17.70 -3.24
C THR A 101 -6.83 -16.66 -4.27
N GLY A 102 -5.97 -16.31 -5.23
CA GLY A 102 -6.33 -15.39 -6.31
C GLY A 102 -7.45 -15.95 -7.20
N ASN A 103 -7.46 -17.27 -7.45
CA ASN A 103 -8.56 -17.93 -8.17
C ASN A 103 -9.88 -17.86 -7.39
N ALA A 104 -9.86 -18.11 -6.08
CA ALA A 104 -11.04 -18.03 -5.23
C ALA A 104 -11.64 -16.61 -5.22
N LEU A 105 -10.80 -15.58 -5.08
CA LEU A 105 -11.24 -14.18 -5.13
C LEU A 105 -11.86 -13.81 -6.48
N ARG A 106 -11.21 -14.19 -7.58
CA ARG A 106 -11.75 -13.95 -8.93
C ARG A 106 -13.07 -14.67 -9.17
N ALA A 107 -13.19 -15.93 -8.74
CA ALA A 107 -14.44 -16.69 -8.84
C ALA A 107 -15.56 -16.08 -7.99
N ALA A 108 -15.23 -15.47 -6.85
CA ALA A 108 -16.14 -14.73 -5.99
C ALA A 108 -16.49 -13.32 -6.51
N GLY A 109 -15.91 -12.89 -7.64
CA GLY A 109 -16.10 -11.55 -8.21
C GLY A 109 -15.45 -10.43 -7.39
N LEU A 110 -14.50 -10.77 -6.50
CA LEU A 110 -13.83 -9.81 -5.63
C LEU A 110 -12.53 -9.32 -6.28
N PRO A 111 -12.39 -8.01 -6.55
CA PRO A 111 -11.15 -7.47 -7.06
C PRO A 111 -10.05 -7.50 -5.98
N SER A 112 -8.81 -7.68 -6.42
CA SER A 112 -7.66 -7.79 -5.52
C SER A 112 -6.82 -6.52 -5.46
N TRP A 113 -6.42 -6.11 -4.26
CA TRP A 113 -5.40 -5.11 -4.00
C TRP A 113 -4.00 -5.74 -4.05
N GLY A 114 -3.24 -5.41 -5.09
CA GLY A 114 -1.88 -5.91 -5.29
C GLY A 114 -0.88 -5.54 -4.18
N ALA A 115 0.36 -6.03 -4.32
CA ALA A 115 1.42 -5.83 -3.34
C ALA A 115 2.03 -4.42 -3.36
N ASN A 116 1.92 -3.70 -4.48
CA ASN A 116 2.37 -2.31 -4.59
C ASN A 116 1.30 -1.39 -3.99
N ARG A 117 1.54 -0.94 -2.76
CA ARG A 117 0.59 -0.19 -1.94
C ARG A 117 1.24 1.11 -1.47
N PRO A 118 0.45 2.16 -1.21
CA PRO A 118 0.98 3.40 -0.70
C PRO A 118 1.71 3.18 0.63
N ALA A 119 2.93 3.69 0.74
CA ALA A 119 3.63 3.77 2.02
C ALA A 119 2.95 4.82 2.90
N VAL A 120 2.58 4.42 4.12
CA VAL A 120 1.90 5.28 5.09
C VAL A 120 2.88 5.62 6.21
N LEU A 121 3.22 6.90 6.37
CA LEU A 121 3.91 7.39 7.56
C LEU A 121 2.88 7.70 8.64
N ALA A 122 2.91 6.96 9.75
CA ALA A 122 2.00 7.17 10.87
C ALA A 122 2.65 7.97 12.00
N TRP A 123 2.19 9.20 12.19
CA TRP A 123 2.39 9.99 13.41
C TRP A 123 1.36 9.53 14.44
N TRP A 124 1.81 8.75 15.42
CA TRP A 124 0.93 8.14 16.41
C TRP A 124 1.25 8.65 17.81
N LEU A 125 0.30 9.33 18.43
CA LEU A 125 0.44 9.89 19.77
C LEU A 125 -0.45 9.13 20.75
N ASN A 126 0.15 8.63 21.83
CA ASN A 126 -0.57 8.05 22.95
C ASN A 126 -0.71 9.10 24.05
N GLU A 127 -1.94 9.53 24.31
CA GLU A 127 -2.31 10.40 25.43
C GLU A 127 -2.72 9.56 26.65
N SER A 128 -2.14 9.94 27.79
CA SER A 128 -2.39 9.35 29.11
C SER A 128 -2.50 10.45 30.16
N ALA A 129 -2.84 10.08 31.40
CA ALA A 129 -2.86 11.04 32.52
C ALA A 129 -1.48 11.68 32.79
N ASP A 130 -0.39 10.99 32.43
CA ASP A 130 0.99 11.45 32.62
C ASP A 130 1.49 12.34 31.45
N GLY A 131 0.66 12.53 30.41
CA GLY A 131 0.95 13.34 29.23
C GLY A 131 0.86 12.56 27.93
N SER A 132 1.37 13.18 26.85
CA SER A 132 1.34 12.63 25.49
C SER A 132 2.72 12.09 25.09
N SER A 133 2.73 10.94 24.41
CA SER A 133 3.96 10.27 23.95
C SER A 133 3.87 9.89 22.48
N LEU A 134 4.82 10.37 21.67
CA LEU A 134 4.92 10.04 20.26
C LEU A 134 5.57 8.66 20.10
N VAL A 135 4.90 7.74 19.40
CA VAL A 135 5.41 6.41 19.10
C VAL A 135 6.51 6.50 18.06
N GLY A 136 7.75 6.18 18.47
CA GLY A 136 8.91 6.08 17.57
C GLY A 136 9.16 4.64 17.08
N ASP A 137 9.66 4.50 15.86
CA ASP A 137 9.85 3.22 15.16
C ASP A 137 10.66 2.17 15.95
N ASN A 138 11.65 2.60 16.72
CA ASN A 138 12.53 1.73 17.50
C ASN A 138 12.07 1.48 18.94
N GLN A 139 10.84 1.89 19.29
CA GLN A 139 10.28 1.74 20.64
C GLN A 139 9.36 0.52 20.72
N ALA A 140 9.22 -0.06 21.92
CA ALA A 140 8.30 -1.18 22.15
C ALA A 140 6.83 -0.82 21.85
N SER A 141 6.47 0.46 21.98
CA SER A 141 5.15 1.00 21.65
C SER A 141 4.84 0.95 20.15
N ALA A 142 5.83 0.77 19.27
CA ALA A 142 5.63 0.62 17.83
C ALA A 142 5.16 -0.77 17.41
N GLU A 143 5.40 -1.79 18.23
CA GLU A 143 5.15 -3.19 17.86
C GLU A 143 3.66 -3.50 17.57
N PRO A 144 2.67 -3.00 18.35
CA PRO A 144 1.25 -3.13 17.99
C PRO A 144 0.91 -2.52 16.62
N LEU A 145 1.51 -1.38 16.27
CA LEU A 145 1.27 -0.67 15.01
C LEU A 145 1.87 -1.45 13.83
N LYS A 146 3.10 -1.94 13.98
CA LYS A 146 3.77 -2.77 12.96
C LYS A 146 3.00 -4.06 12.71
N ARG A 147 2.58 -4.75 13.78
CA ARG A 147 1.73 -5.95 13.66
C ARG A 147 0.40 -5.64 12.98
N ALA A 148 -0.28 -4.58 13.38
CA ALA A 148 -1.54 -4.16 12.75
C ALA A 148 -1.37 -3.84 11.26
N ALA A 149 -0.33 -3.10 10.90
CA ALA A 149 -0.04 -2.78 9.51
C ALA A 149 0.32 -4.02 8.69
N GLN A 150 1.13 -4.94 9.24
CA GLN A 150 1.38 -6.24 8.62
C GLN A 150 0.08 -7.04 8.46
N ASN A 151 -0.76 -7.06 9.50
CA ASN A 151 -2.04 -7.75 9.51
C ASN A 151 -2.96 -7.27 8.37
N ARG A 152 -3.01 -5.95 8.16
CA ARG A 152 -3.81 -5.29 7.11
C ARG A 152 -3.09 -5.12 5.77
N GLY A 153 -1.82 -5.52 5.69
CA GLY A 153 -0.97 -5.40 4.50
C GLY A 153 -0.76 -3.94 4.09
N LEU A 154 -0.41 -3.06 5.02
CA LEU A 154 -0.06 -1.67 4.75
C LEU A 154 1.46 -1.49 4.94
N PRO A 155 2.20 -0.93 3.97
CA PRO A 155 3.60 -0.54 4.18
C PRO A 155 3.65 0.64 5.16
N LEU A 156 3.86 0.34 6.43
CA LEU A 156 3.92 1.34 7.49
C LEU A 156 5.35 1.85 7.70
N ARG A 157 5.47 3.17 7.85
CA ARG A 157 6.65 3.85 8.37
C ARG A 157 6.25 4.60 9.64
N LEU A 158 7.18 4.71 10.58
CA LEU A 158 7.00 5.46 11.82
C LEU A 158 8.11 6.51 11.95
N PRO A 159 7.83 7.66 12.57
CA PRO A 159 8.85 8.62 13.00
C PRO A 159 9.94 7.95 13.86
N LEU A 160 11.13 8.54 13.93
CA LEU A 160 12.14 8.11 14.92
C LEU A 160 11.75 8.57 16.34
N ALA A 161 10.83 9.54 16.43
CA ALA A 161 10.48 10.28 17.62
C ALA A 161 11.71 10.94 18.27
N ASP A 162 12.58 11.53 17.44
CA ASP A 162 13.70 12.35 17.92
C ASP A 162 13.21 13.72 18.45
N LEU A 163 14.13 14.55 18.97
CA LEU A 163 13.76 15.83 19.58
C LEU A 163 13.05 16.78 18.59
N ASP A 164 13.47 16.80 17.33
CA ASP A 164 12.87 17.66 16.31
C ASP A 164 11.46 17.19 15.96
N GLU A 165 11.24 15.88 15.90
CA GLU A 165 9.91 15.29 15.68
C GLU A 165 8.99 15.45 16.89
N GLN A 166 9.51 15.37 18.11
CA GLN A 166 8.72 15.58 19.33
C GLN A 166 8.18 17.01 19.44
N ILE A 167 8.88 18.00 18.87
CA ILE A 167 8.40 19.40 18.82
C ILE A 167 7.13 19.53 17.97
N VAL A 168 7.01 18.77 16.88
CA VAL A 168 5.85 18.85 15.97
C VAL A 168 4.80 17.78 16.25
N GLY A 169 5.15 16.68 16.91
CA GLY A 169 4.26 15.57 17.27
C GLY A 169 3.34 15.88 18.45
N THR A 170 2.55 16.96 18.38
CA THR A 170 1.65 17.41 19.44
C THR A 170 0.18 17.08 19.13
N PRO A 171 -0.71 17.01 20.15
CA PRO A 171 -2.14 16.79 19.91
C PRO A 171 -2.75 17.83 18.95
N GLU A 172 -2.35 19.09 19.06
CA GLU A 172 -2.81 20.18 18.19
C GLU A 172 -2.48 19.88 16.72
N ASN A 173 -1.24 19.47 16.42
CA ASN A 173 -0.80 19.19 15.06
C ASN A 173 -1.41 17.89 14.50
N LEU A 174 -1.54 16.85 15.32
CA LEU A 174 -2.11 15.56 14.87
C LEU A 174 -3.62 15.63 14.66
N THR A 175 -4.30 16.55 15.34
CA THR A 175 -5.75 16.79 15.18
C THR A 175 -6.09 17.92 14.22
N ALA A 176 -5.10 18.62 13.67
CA ALA A 176 -5.27 19.69 12.68
C ALA A 176 -5.87 19.19 11.36
N ALA A 177 -6.56 20.06 10.62
CA ALA A 177 -7.15 19.68 9.33
C ALA A 177 -6.11 19.42 8.22
N GLN A 178 -4.95 20.06 8.31
CA GLN A 178 -3.85 19.93 7.34
C GLN A 178 -2.56 19.51 8.06
N PRO A 179 -1.68 18.73 7.41
CA PRO A 179 -0.48 18.19 8.04
C PRO A 179 0.70 19.17 7.91
N ASP A 180 0.45 20.48 7.85
CA ASP A 180 1.47 21.47 7.47
C ASP A 180 2.67 21.46 8.44
N ALA A 181 2.40 21.34 9.74
CA ALA A 181 3.43 21.22 10.76
C ALA A 181 4.21 19.89 10.69
N LEU A 182 3.57 18.81 10.23
CA LEU A 182 4.18 17.48 10.15
C LEU A 182 4.95 17.26 8.85
N ARG A 183 4.65 18.03 7.79
CA ARG A 183 5.14 17.77 6.43
C ARG A 183 6.66 17.80 6.33
N ALA A 184 7.31 18.84 6.83
CA ALA A 184 8.76 19.00 6.73
C ALA A 184 9.52 17.85 7.40
N ALA A 185 9.12 17.47 8.62
CA ALA A 185 9.70 16.34 9.34
C ALA A 185 9.42 14.98 8.64
N SER A 186 8.33 14.90 7.88
CA SER A 186 7.92 13.69 7.17
C SER A 186 8.68 13.43 5.87
N GLU A 187 9.33 14.44 5.26
CA GLU A 187 9.99 14.33 3.95
C GLU A 187 11.04 13.21 3.91
N ARG A 188 11.80 13.04 5.00
CA ARG A 188 12.86 12.02 5.12
C ARG A 188 12.37 10.59 4.98
N TYR A 189 11.07 10.35 5.21
CA TYR A 189 10.47 9.02 5.12
C TYR A 189 9.99 8.67 3.73
N ALA A 190 9.91 9.61 2.78
CA ALA A 190 9.47 9.36 1.40
C ALA A 190 8.14 8.56 1.30
N ALA A 191 7.19 8.80 2.21
CA ALA A 191 5.90 8.11 2.25
C ALA A 191 4.89 8.75 1.29
N ASP A 192 3.96 7.95 0.78
CA ASP A 192 2.91 8.39 -0.14
C ASP A 192 1.72 9.03 0.60
N ALA A 193 1.53 8.63 1.86
CA ALA A 193 0.48 9.13 2.74
C ALA A 193 1.01 9.50 4.11
N LEU A 194 0.42 10.53 4.71
CA LEU A 194 0.58 10.85 6.13
C LEU A 194 -0.68 10.41 6.87
N LEU A 195 -0.50 9.68 7.96
CA LEU A 195 -1.55 9.28 8.90
C LEU A 195 -1.21 9.93 10.25
N ALA A 196 -2.10 10.77 10.77
CA ALA A 196 -2.01 11.24 12.15
C ALA A 196 -3.05 10.49 13.00
N VAL A 197 -2.63 10.01 14.16
CA VAL A 197 -3.48 9.30 15.11
C VAL A 197 -3.28 9.88 16.49
N ASP A 198 -4.36 10.40 17.05
CA ASP A 198 -4.46 10.82 18.44
C ASP A 198 -5.19 9.72 19.23
N ALA A 199 -4.45 8.95 20.02
CA ALA A 199 -4.95 7.78 20.75
C ALA A 199 -5.01 8.08 22.26
N LYS A 200 -6.15 7.79 22.88
CA LYS A 200 -6.47 8.07 24.28
C LYS A 200 -6.94 6.80 24.99
N GLU A 201 -6.43 6.58 26.19
CA GLU A 201 -6.98 5.58 27.09
C GLU A 201 -8.06 6.20 27.99
N ALA A 202 -9.29 5.69 27.90
CA ALA A 202 -10.43 6.11 28.70
C ALA A 202 -11.30 4.90 29.07
N ASP A 203 -11.73 4.82 30.32
CA ASP A 203 -12.64 3.78 30.82
C ASP A 203 -12.19 2.33 30.54
N GLY A 204 -10.88 2.08 30.60
CA GLY A 204 -10.29 0.76 30.34
C GLY A 204 -10.33 0.32 28.87
N LYS A 205 -10.55 1.27 27.94
CA LYS A 205 -10.47 1.06 26.50
C LYS A 205 -9.61 2.15 25.86
N TRP A 206 -9.11 1.83 24.68
CA TRP A 206 -8.40 2.76 23.81
C TRP A 206 -9.35 3.30 22.74
N GLN A 207 -9.31 4.61 22.53
CA GLN A 207 -10.02 5.31 21.46
C GLN A 207 -9.01 6.11 20.65
N ALA A 208 -9.23 6.22 19.35
CA ALA A 208 -8.38 7.04 18.49
C ALA A 208 -9.20 7.91 17.56
N GLN A 209 -8.75 9.15 17.39
CA GLN A 209 -9.10 9.98 16.23
C GLN A 209 -7.96 9.88 15.23
N TRP A 210 -8.29 9.68 13.96
CA TRP A 210 -7.29 9.59 12.92
C TRP A 210 -7.62 10.48 11.73
N ARG A 211 -6.57 10.96 11.06
CA ARG A 211 -6.62 11.74 9.82
C ARG A 211 -5.60 11.18 8.85
N LEU A 212 -5.98 11.12 7.58
CA LEU A 212 -5.16 10.57 6.50
C LEU A 212 -5.11 11.57 5.35
N TRP A 213 -3.90 11.93 4.94
CA TRP A 213 -3.63 12.81 3.81
C TRP A 213 -2.84 12.07 2.73
N MET A 214 -3.33 12.11 1.49
CA MET A 214 -2.64 11.54 0.33
C MET A 214 -2.89 12.39 -0.91
N GLY A 215 -1.90 13.18 -1.32
CA GLY A 215 -2.08 14.21 -2.33
C GLY A 215 -3.23 15.13 -1.92
N ASP A 216 -4.28 15.18 -2.75
CA ASP A 216 -5.47 15.97 -2.46
C ASP A 216 -6.57 15.27 -1.63
N SER A 217 -6.39 14.00 -1.29
CA SER A 217 -7.35 13.24 -0.49
C SER A 217 -7.18 13.53 1.00
N ARG A 218 -8.30 13.83 1.67
CA ARG A 218 -8.37 14.15 3.10
C ARG A 218 -9.45 13.28 3.72
N GLU A 219 -9.02 12.28 4.48
CA GLU A 219 -9.91 11.34 5.16
C GLU A 219 -9.74 11.48 6.67
N GLN A 220 -10.78 11.16 7.42
CA GLN A 220 -10.72 11.14 8.88
C GLN A 220 -11.73 10.15 9.45
N GLY A 221 -11.51 9.75 10.69
CA GLY A 221 -12.44 8.88 11.39
C GLY A 221 -12.05 8.63 12.83
N GLN A 222 -12.75 7.68 13.42
CA GLN A 222 -12.50 7.21 14.77
C GLN A 222 -12.32 5.69 14.76
N ALA A 223 -11.64 5.19 15.78
CA ALA A 223 -11.46 3.77 16.03
C ALA A 223 -11.45 3.52 17.54
N GLU A 224 -11.75 2.29 17.94
CA GLU A 224 -11.68 1.86 19.33
C GLU A 224 -11.09 0.45 19.44
N GLY A 225 -10.51 0.14 20.59
CA GLY A 225 -9.95 -1.17 20.87
C GLY A 225 -9.80 -1.39 22.38
N ALA A 226 -9.93 -2.64 22.82
CA ALA A 226 -9.73 -2.99 24.23
C ALA A 226 -8.23 -2.94 24.64
N THR A 227 -7.33 -3.03 23.66
CA THR A 227 -5.88 -3.02 23.85
C THR A 227 -5.23 -2.14 22.79
N PRO A 228 -3.95 -1.72 22.96
CA PRO A 228 -3.20 -1.02 21.92
C PRO A 228 -3.16 -1.78 20.58
N ASP A 229 -3.01 -3.12 20.61
CA ASP A 229 -3.07 -3.97 19.41
C ASP A 229 -4.44 -3.90 18.72
N ALA A 230 -5.54 -4.01 19.47
CA ALA A 230 -6.88 -3.92 18.90
C ALA A 230 -7.18 -2.53 18.33
N LEU A 231 -6.72 -1.46 18.99
CA LEU A 231 -6.87 -0.10 18.49
C LEU A 231 -6.08 0.09 17.19
N ALA A 232 -4.80 -0.32 17.18
CA ALA A 232 -3.94 -0.24 16.01
C ALA A 232 -4.53 -1.00 14.82
N ASP A 233 -5.01 -2.22 15.05
CA ASP A 233 -5.66 -3.03 14.03
C ASP A 233 -6.94 -2.38 13.50
N SER A 234 -7.77 -1.78 14.37
CA SER A 234 -8.98 -1.06 13.96
C SER A 234 -8.66 0.20 13.14
N VAL A 235 -7.64 0.98 13.50
CA VAL A 235 -7.20 2.14 12.72
C VAL A 235 -6.68 1.70 11.35
N MET A 236 -5.81 0.69 11.30
CA MET A 236 -5.25 0.18 10.04
C MET A 236 -6.32 -0.45 9.15
N LEU A 237 -7.35 -1.09 9.72
CA LEU A 237 -8.50 -1.58 8.97
C LEU A 237 -9.27 -0.43 8.31
N ALA A 238 -9.55 0.63 9.06
CA ALA A 238 -10.27 1.80 8.55
C ALA A 238 -9.48 2.51 7.44
N VAL A 239 -8.18 2.74 7.66
CA VAL A 239 -7.25 3.35 6.70
C VAL A 239 -7.13 2.47 5.45
N GLY A 240 -6.92 1.16 5.61
CA GLY A 240 -6.83 0.22 4.49
C GLY A 240 -8.09 0.19 3.64
N ASN A 241 -9.27 0.22 4.27
CA ASN A 241 -10.55 0.33 3.55
C ASN A 241 -10.64 1.63 2.74
N ARG A 242 -10.30 2.78 3.34
CA ARG A 242 -10.30 4.08 2.63
C ARG A 242 -9.34 4.08 1.44
N LEU A 243 -8.11 3.63 1.64
CA LEU A 243 -7.11 3.56 0.58
C LEU A 243 -7.56 2.63 -0.55
N SER A 244 -8.13 1.46 -0.21
CA SER A 244 -8.53 0.47 -1.22
C SER A 244 -9.50 1.02 -2.27
N THR A 245 -10.37 1.98 -1.91
CA THR A 245 -11.32 2.59 -2.86
C THR A 245 -10.62 3.30 -4.03
N ARG A 246 -9.38 3.76 -3.83
CA ARG A 246 -8.55 4.44 -4.83
C ARG A 246 -7.63 3.50 -5.61
N PHE A 247 -7.29 2.33 -5.06
CA PHE A 247 -6.28 1.42 -5.63
C PHE A 247 -6.83 0.08 -6.12
N VAL A 248 -8.05 -0.28 -5.73
CA VAL A 248 -8.72 -1.52 -6.15
C VAL A 248 -9.78 -1.21 -7.19
N ALA A 249 -9.59 -1.70 -8.42
CA ALA A 249 -10.54 -1.51 -9.51
C ALA A 249 -11.76 -2.42 -9.31
N THR A 250 -12.96 -1.84 -9.27
CA THR A 250 -14.20 -2.63 -9.36
C THR A 250 -14.49 -2.95 -10.83
N PRO A 251 -14.97 -4.17 -11.15
CA PRO A 251 -15.29 -4.56 -12.53
C PRO A 251 -16.26 -3.60 -13.25
N GLU A 252 -17.16 -2.96 -12.50
CA GLU A 252 -18.20 -2.08 -13.02
C GLU A 252 -17.68 -0.67 -13.41
N ALA A 253 -16.67 -0.16 -12.71
CA ALA A 253 -16.06 1.14 -13.02
C ALA A 253 -14.90 1.03 -14.03
N ALA A 254 -14.45 -0.19 -14.32
CA ALA A 254 -13.29 -0.44 -15.15
C ALA A 254 -13.60 -0.30 -16.65
N THR A 255 -13.12 0.78 -17.26
CA THR A 255 -13.12 0.95 -18.72
C THR A 255 -11.89 0.31 -19.35
N GLY A 256 -11.99 -0.09 -20.62
CA GLY A 256 -10.81 -0.48 -21.40
C GLY A 256 -9.96 0.75 -21.69
N LEU A 257 -8.73 0.79 -21.16
CA LEU A 257 -7.76 1.85 -21.40
C LEU A 257 -6.56 1.31 -22.17
N THR A 258 -5.95 2.17 -22.99
CA THR A 258 -4.65 1.95 -23.61
C THR A 258 -3.59 2.70 -22.82
N LEU A 259 -2.61 1.99 -22.27
CA LEU A 259 -1.49 2.56 -21.54
C LEU A 259 -0.22 2.43 -22.39
N GLN A 260 0.44 3.55 -22.68
CA GLN A 260 1.77 3.56 -23.27
C GLN A 260 2.80 3.95 -22.22
N VAL A 261 3.87 3.16 -22.09
CA VAL A 261 4.97 3.44 -21.15
C VAL A 261 6.29 3.46 -21.90
N GLN A 262 7.02 4.58 -21.83
CA GLN A 262 8.35 4.77 -22.42
C GLN A 262 9.47 4.58 -21.38
N GLY A 263 10.68 4.23 -21.81
CA GLY A 263 11.84 4.03 -20.92
C GLY A 263 11.97 2.62 -20.35
N ALA A 264 11.36 1.62 -20.99
CA ALA A 264 11.36 0.25 -20.49
C ALA A 264 12.74 -0.42 -20.59
N THR A 265 13.12 -1.06 -19.50
CA THR A 265 14.17 -2.08 -19.44
C THR A 265 13.53 -3.42 -19.06
N LEU A 266 14.26 -4.53 -19.15
CA LEU A 266 13.73 -5.84 -18.75
C LEU A 266 13.24 -5.86 -17.29
N ALA A 267 13.98 -5.21 -16.38
CA ALA A 267 13.59 -5.10 -14.98
C ALA A 267 12.32 -4.27 -14.78
N ARG A 268 12.25 -3.11 -15.45
CA ARG A 268 11.09 -2.21 -15.45
C ARG A 268 9.84 -2.85 -16.05
N TYR A 269 10.01 -3.68 -17.10
CA TYR A 269 8.92 -4.48 -17.67
C TYR A 269 8.33 -5.45 -16.65
N ALA A 270 9.18 -6.24 -15.96
CA ALA A 270 8.72 -7.22 -14.98
C ALA A 270 8.05 -6.56 -13.75
N GLU A 271 8.50 -5.37 -13.37
CA GLU A 271 7.85 -4.55 -12.34
C GLU A 271 6.48 -4.02 -12.81
N LEU A 272 6.42 -3.42 -14.00
CA LEU A 272 5.18 -2.90 -14.56
C LEU A 272 4.13 -3.99 -14.78
N GLN A 273 4.55 -5.17 -15.23
CA GLN A 273 3.64 -6.30 -15.41
C GLN A 273 3.01 -6.74 -14.08
N ARG A 274 3.78 -6.78 -12.99
CA ARG A 274 3.26 -7.07 -11.64
C ARG A 274 2.35 -5.96 -11.13
N LEU A 275 2.70 -4.71 -11.40
CA LEU A 275 1.91 -3.54 -11.00
C LEU A 275 0.55 -3.51 -11.70
N LEU A 276 0.48 -3.90 -12.96
CA LEU A 276 -0.74 -3.87 -13.76
C LEU A 276 -1.57 -5.16 -13.71
N ASP A 277 -1.05 -6.24 -13.10
CA ASP A 277 -1.75 -7.53 -12.97
C ASP A 277 -3.17 -7.40 -12.38
N PRO A 278 -3.43 -6.60 -11.33
CA PRO A 278 -4.78 -6.39 -10.80
C PRO A 278 -5.76 -5.76 -11.80
N PHE A 279 -5.26 -5.07 -12.82
CA PHE A 279 -6.06 -4.43 -13.87
C PHE A 279 -6.23 -5.32 -15.12
N GLY A 280 -5.83 -6.60 -15.04
CA GLY A 280 -5.91 -7.53 -16.15
C GLY A 280 -5.09 -7.09 -17.37
N ALA A 281 -3.92 -6.48 -17.13
CA ALA A 281 -3.05 -5.96 -18.17
C ALA A 281 -2.71 -7.01 -19.23
N ARG A 282 -2.85 -6.60 -20.50
CA ARG A 282 -2.37 -7.33 -21.67
C ARG A 282 -1.39 -6.48 -22.42
N LEU A 283 -0.16 -6.97 -22.58
CA LEU A 283 0.81 -6.34 -23.47
C LEU A 283 0.33 -6.54 -24.92
N VAL A 284 0.05 -5.43 -25.60
CA VAL A 284 -0.44 -5.42 -27.00
C VAL A 284 0.63 -5.00 -28.00
N GLY A 285 1.74 -4.41 -27.54
CA GLY A 285 2.82 -3.99 -28.41
C GLY A 285 4.09 -3.63 -27.66
N VAL A 286 5.23 -3.81 -28.34
CA VAL A 286 6.56 -3.36 -27.91
C VAL A 286 7.24 -2.68 -29.09
N ARG A 287 7.74 -1.46 -28.88
CA ARG A 287 8.50 -0.70 -29.90
C ARG A 287 9.70 -0.03 -29.24
N GLY A 288 10.90 -0.57 -29.45
CA GLY A 288 12.09 -0.10 -28.74
C GLY A 288 11.91 -0.27 -27.24
N ASP A 289 11.97 0.83 -26.50
CA ASP A 289 11.74 0.91 -25.05
C ASP A 289 10.29 1.28 -24.68
N ARG A 290 9.38 1.34 -25.66
CA ARG A 290 7.95 1.59 -25.45
C ARG A 290 7.18 0.29 -25.28
N LEU A 291 6.36 0.23 -24.23
CA LEU A 291 5.41 -0.84 -23.96
C LEU A 291 3.98 -0.31 -24.11
N ASP A 292 3.15 -1.02 -24.86
CA ASP A 292 1.74 -0.71 -25.03
C ASP A 292 0.90 -1.79 -24.33
N TYR A 293 0.04 -1.38 -23.41
CA TYR A 293 -0.85 -2.25 -22.64
C TYR A 293 -2.32 -1.91 -22.89
N SER A 294 -3.16 -2.94 -22.90
CA SER A 294 -4.59 -2.81 -22.66
C SER A 294 -4.87 -3.18 -21.20
N VAL A 295 -5.56 -2.30 -20.47
CA VAL A 295 -5.92 -2.51 -19.06
C VAL A 295 -7.39 -2.25 -18.83
N LYS A 296 -7.95 -2.81 -17.76
CA LYS A 296 -9.30 -2.52 -17.27
C LYS A 296 -9.23 -1.77 -15.94
N ALA A 297 -9.40 -0.46 -16.00
CA ALA A 297 -9.35 0.43 -14.84
C ALA A 297 -10.06 1.76 -15.14
N SER A 298 -10.29 2.57 -14.10
CA SER A 298 -10.51 4.00 -14.31
C SER A 298 -9.19 4.73 -14.54
N PRO A 299 -9.19 5.87 -15.26
CA PRO A 299 -7.99 6.68 -15.42
C PRO A 299 -7.37 7.14 -14.09
N GLU A 300 -8.18 7.50 -13.08
CA GLU A 300 -7.66 7.94 -11.78
C GLU A 300 -6.96 6.80 -11.03
N GLN A 301 -7.51 5.59 -11.04
CA GLN A 301 -6.89 4.41 -10.42
C GLN A 301 -5.56 4.07 -11.09
N LEU A 302 -5.52 4.07 -12.43
CA LEU A 302 -4.30 3.77 -13.16
C LEU A 302 -3.21 4.81 -12.87
N ARG A 303 -3.57 6.11 -12.87
CA ARG A 303 -2.67 7.19 -12.47
C ARG A 303 -2.16 7.01 -11.04
N ALA A 304 -3.04 6.70 -10.09
CA ALA A 304 -2.65 6.49 -8.71
C ALA A 304 -1.64 5.34 -8.57
N GLN A 305 -1.91 4.20 -9.20
CA GLN A 305 -1.02 3.03 -9.15
C GLN A 305 0.33 3.29 -9.83
N LEU A 306 0.33 3.94 -11.00
CA LEU A 306 1.57 4.28 -11.72
C LEU A 306 2.38 5.35 -10.97
N GLY A 307 1.72 6.27 -10.28
CA GLY A 307 2.34 7.25 -9.41
C GLY A 307 3.12 6.62 -8.25
N LEU A 308 2.60 5.54 -7.64
CA LEU A 308 3.33 4.78 -6.60
C LEU A 308 4.64 4.18 -7.11
N ALA A 309 4.71 3.86 -8.41
CA ALA A 309 5.94 3.41 -9.08
C ALA A 309 6.74 4.56 -9.71
N GLN A 310 6.44 5.81 -9.31
CA GLN A 310 7.11 7.03 -9.74
C GLN A 310 7.08 7.29 -11.26
N LEU A 311 6.14 6.69 -11.99
CA LEU A 311 5.95 7.01 -13.41
C LEU A 311 5.30 8.39 -13.55
N GLN A 312 5.81 9.18 -14.49
CA GLN A 312 5.28 10.50 -14.81
C GLN A 312 4.35 10.42 -16.01
N GLU A 313 3.16 11.02 -15.91
CA GLU A 313 2.25 11.17 -17.03
C GLU A 313 2.83 12.16 -18.04
N ILE A 314 2.75 11.82 -19.32
CA ILE A 314 3.23 12.62 -20.44
C ILE A 314 2.01 13.12 -21.22
N PRO A 315 1.95 14.42 -21.58
CA PRO A 315 0.90 14.93 -22.44
C PRO A 315 0.82 14.16 -23.77
N ALA A 316 -0.40 13.89 -24.24
CA ALA A 316 -0.66 13.12 -25.46
C ALA A 316 0.04 13.68 -26.72
N ASP A 317 0.33 14.98 -26.73
CA ASP A 317 0.98 15.66 -27.87
C ASP A 317 2.51 15.50 -27.90
N SER A 318 3.08 14.70 -27.01
CA SER A 318 4.49 14.29 -27.08
C SER A 318 4.64 13.09 -28.02
N VAL A 319 4.18 13.21 -29.26
CA VAL A 319 4.48 12.22 -30.31
C VAL A 319 5.97 12.29 -30.57
N PRO A 320 6.76 11.21 -30.36
CA PRO A 320 8.16 11.21 -30.76
C PRO A 320 8.23 11.53 -32.24
N LEU A 321 8.98 12.59 -32.58
CA LEU A 321 9.38 12.85 -33.95
C LEU A 321 10.10 11.60 -34.45
N ASP A 322 9.77 11.15 -35.66
CA ASP A 322 10.56 10.10 -36.30
C ASP A 322 11.99 10.59 -36.56
N ALA A 323 12.88 9.70 -37.03
CA ALA A 323 14.27 10.05 -37.35
C ALA A 323 14.40 11.15 -38.44
N SER A 324 13.29 11.56 -39.06
CA SER A 324 13.19 12.63 -40.05
C SER A 324 12.71 13.97 -39.46
N GLY A 325 12.40 14.03 -38.16
CA GLY A 325 11.86 15.23 -37.52
C GLY A 325 10.38 15.49 -37.81
N GLN A 326 9.62 14.48 -38.26
CA GLN A 326 8.22 14.62 -38.62
C GLN A 326 7.31 13.93 -37.59
N PRO A 327 6.13 14.49 -37.25
CA PRO A 327 5.19 13.82 -36.37
C PRO A 327 4.78 12.48 -36.99
N ALA A 328 5.00 11.37 -36.27
CA ALA A 328 4.55 10.07 -36.74
C ALA A 328 3.05 10.11 -37.04
N ALA A 329 2.65 9.63 -38.22
CA ALA A 329 1.26 9.68 -38.69
C ALA A 329 0.30 9.13 -37.61
N PRO A 330 -0.84 9.81 -37.35
CA PRO A 330 -1.76 9.41 -36.29
C PRO A 330 -2.27 8.00 -36.59
N SER A 331 -1.78 7.02 -35.83
CA SER A 331 -2.39 5.70 -35.78
C SER A 331 -3.81 5.90 -35.24
N ALA A 332 -4.80 5.40 -35.99
CA ALA A 332 -6.24 5.45 -35.75
C ALA A 332 -6.64 6.05 -34.39
N ALA A 333 -7.27 7.22 -34.44
CA ALA A 333 -7.73 8.02 -33.30
C ALA A 333 -8.47 7.17 -32.25
N VAL A 334 -7.72 6.66 -31.28
CA VAL A 334 -8.27 6.28 -29.98
C VAL A 334 -8.63 7.60 -29.30
N PRO A 335 -9.88 7.82 -28.87
CA PRO A 335 -10.24 9.07 -28.22
C PRO A 335 -9.28 9.31 -27.06
N SER A 336 -8.72 10.51 -27.00
CA SER A 336 -7.68 10.95 -26.05
C SER A 336 -8.07 10.72 -24.58
N SER A 337 -9.34 10.48 -24.28
CA SER A 337 -9.82 10.10 -22.94
C SER A 337 -9.48 8.67 -22.51
N THR A 338 -9.12 7.78 -23.44
CA THR A 338 -8.86 6.35 -23.17
C THR A 338 -7.40 5.94 -23.32
N GLN A 339 -6.54 6.85 -23.77
CA GLN A 339 -5.10 6.62 -23.87
C GLN A 339 -4.36 7.42 -22.81
N LEU A 340 -3.53 6.73 -22.04
CA LEU A 340 -2.66 7.32 -21.02
C LEU A 340 -1.20 7.05 -21.39
N ASN A 341 -0.36 8.08 -21.33
CA ASN A 341 1.05 7.97 -21.70
C ASN A 341 1.92 8.27 -20.48
N PHE A 342 2.92 7.42 -20.22
CA PHE A 342 3.79 7.53 -19.06
C PHE A 342 5.25 7.26 -19.44
N ARG A 343 6.17 7.74 -18.60
CA ARG A 343 7.59 7.33 -18.60
C ARG A 343 8.09 7.11 -17.19
N TRP A 344 9.10 6.25 -17.06
CA TRP A 344 9.95 6.27 -15.86
C TRP A 344 10.75 7.57 -15.79
N GLN A 345 11.11 7.98 -14.58
CA GLN A 345 12.05 9.08 -14.34
C GLN A 345 13.47 8.73 -14.80
#